data_AF-A0A2V1AK25-F1
#
_entry.id   AF-A0A2V1AK25-F1
#
_cell.length_a   1.000
_cell.length_b   1.000
_cell.length_c   1.000
_cell.angle_alpha   90.00
_cell.angle_beta   90.00
_cell.angle_gamma   90.00
#
_symmetry.space_group_name_H-M   'P 1'
#
loop_
_entity.id
_entity.type
_entity.pdbx_description
1 polymer ?
#
loop_
_entity_poly.entity_id
_entity_poly.type
_entity_poly.pdbx_seq_one_letter_code
_entity_poly.pdbx_strand_id
1 'polypeptide(L)'
;MSTQPVQYLDPETEDVCKRCGEKKAVLISRRDLFCAGCFVWFMRGKQRKSMLNERYKVKYGAVAERLGTQKVLLPVSFGASSLVLLDMVASLLQEQNLGHNGKQGFDLVVLHILEKKGPSREEAEQSLKRISESFKPVHIEVVVVDPNTFLLDKTSLQRIQVSAEFQVIHHIQELDQSTTVQSLLDACASNSSRDDLLQLVYHDLIRQTSVSQGCQTIILGHSMTRLASEVLSFAVKGRGSEIHHAIADRSISHGVNEIHILFPLRDILFAEVKAILDLTEGLEKFLVQNTTTASLVKNMTVQALSTKYFEDLGLNGYASTASTVVKTAEKLGAPKREITGQCRICSADIYTNPKQWLRSITVKAAAPLETDLERELAEEYANVIGCSDLEGEKLEVCYGCTVTLLGAGDKFAWPTRATKDEILDEFVLTDEE
;
A
#
# COMPACT_ATOMS: atom_id res chain seq x y z
N MET A 1 -4.57 35.19 -5.99
CA MET A 1 -3.57 34.15 -6.28
C MET A 1 -4.19 32.81 -5.94
N SER A 2 -4.22 31.87 -6.88
CA SER A 2 -4.82 30.55 -6.63
C SER A 2 -4.10 29.86 -5.47
N THR A 3 -4.89 29.20 -4.63
CA THR A 3 -4.41 28.43 -3.48
C THR A 3 -4.16 26.97 -3.84
N GLN A 4 -4.52 26.56 -5.07
CA GLN A 4 -4.35 25.19 -5.54
C GLN A 4 -2.87 24.83 -5.74
N PRO A 5 -2.47 23.57 -5.49
CA PRO A 5 -1.10 23.11 -5.65
C PRO A 5 -0.61 23.14 -7.12
N VAL A 6 -1.54 22.98 -8.06
CA VAL A 6 -1.33 23.17 -9.50
C VAL A 6 -2.49 23.98 -10.04
N GLN A 7 -2.20 25.02 -10.81
CA GLN A 7 -3.18 25.84 -11.50
C GLN A 7 -2.81 25.88 -12.99
N TYR A 8 -3.67 25.35 -13.86
CA TYR A 8 -3.50 25.52 -15.30
C TYR A 8 -3.77 26.96 -15.71
N LEU A 9 -2.97 27.46 -16.65
CA LEU A 9 -3.14 28.78 -17.23
C LEU A 9 -4.09 28.73 -18.42
N ASP A 10 -4.76 29.84 -18.68
CA ASP A 10 -5.58 29.99 -19.87
C ASP A 10 -4.67 29.92 -21.12
N PRO A 11 -5.05 29.16 -22.17
CA PRO A 11 -4.35 29.16 -23.45
C PRO A 11 -4.09 30.54 -24.07
N GLU A 12 -4.77 31.60 -23.65
CA GLU A 12 -4.53 32.98 -24.12
C GLU A 12 -3.42 33.72 -23.36
N THR A 13 -2.99 33.24 -22.19
CA THR A 13 -1.95 33.92 -21.38
C THR A 13 -0.58 33.99 -22.08
N GLU A 14 0.04 35.17 -22.17
CA GLU A 14 1.37 35.33 -22.79
C GLU A 14 2.55 35.10 -21.82
N ASP A 15 2.26 34.60 -20.61
CA ASP A 15 3.26 34.33 -19.59
C ASP A 15 4.28 33.29 -20.07
N VAL A 16 5.56 33.58 -19.84
CA VAL A 16 6.67 32.73 -20.26
C VAL A 16 7.12 31.83 -19.10
N CYS A 17 7.57 30.62 -19.43
CA CYS A 17 8.11 29.70 -18.43
C CYS A 17 9.34 30.29 -17.73
N LYS A 18 9.32 30.32 -16.40
CA LYS A 18 10.41 30.84 -15.57
C LYS A 18 11.70 30.00 -15.66
N ARG A 19 11.60 28.72 -16.05
CA ARG A 19 12.75 27.80 -16.11
C ARG A 19 13.55 27.91 -17.39
N CYS A 20 12.89 27.92 -18.55
CA CYS A 20 13.57 28.05 -19.83
C CYS A 20 13.59 29.47 -20.39
N GLY A 21 12.65 30.35 -19.99
CA GLY A 21 12.57 31.72 -20.51
C GLY A 21 12.10 31.84 -21.97
N GLU A 22 11.76 30.72 -22.62
CA GLU A 22 11.47 30.68 -24.06
C GLU A 22 10.05 30.22 -24.37
N LYS A 23 9.61 29.13 -23.74
CA LYS A 23 8.31 28.51 -24.03
C LYS A 23 7.21 29.13 -23.16
N LYS A 24 6.01 29.24 -23.72
CA LYS A 24 4.81 29.65 -23.00
C LYS A 24 4.56 28.78 -21.76
N ALA A 25 4.20 29.41 -20.65
CA ALA A 25 3.80 28.72 -19.44
C ALA A 25 2.41 28.09 -19.64
N VAL A 26 2.23 26.88 -19.13
CA VAL A 26 0.94 26.14 -19.19
C VAL A 26 0.33 25.97 -17.81
N LEU A 27 1.13 26.05 -16.76
CA LEU A 27 0.66 25.94 -15.38
C LEU A 27 1.53 26.74 -14.41
N ILE A 28 0.95 27.02 -13.25
CA ILE A 28 1.62 27.50 -12.05
C ILE A 28 1.69 26.34 -11.06
N SER A 29 2.87 26.08 -10.52
CA SER A 29 3.07 25.16 -9.40
C SER A 29 4.08 25.76 -8.43
N ARG A 30 3.80 25.70 -7.13
CA ARG A 30 4.68 26.23 -6.07
C ARG A 30 5.12 27.69 -6.30
N ARG A 31 4.23 28.52 -6.85
CA ARG A 31 4.44 29.93 -7.20
C ARG A 31 5.40 30.19 -8.38
N ASP A 32 5.80 29.16 -9.11
CA ASP A 32 6.59 29.26 -10.33
C ASP A 32 5.75 28.93 -11.56
N LEU A 33 6.00 29.65 -12.66
CA LEU A 33 5.40 29.43 -13.99
C LEU A 33 6.21 28.39 -14.77
N PHE A 34 5.55 27.34 -15.26
CA PHE A 34 6.20 26.26 -16.01
C PHE A 34 5.55 26.04 -17.38
N CYS A 35 6.36 25.80 -18.41
CA CYS A 35 5.93 25.10 -19.61
C CYS A 35 5.86 23.58 -19.32
N ALA A 36 5.16 22.82 -20.17
CA ALA A 36 4.94 21.39 -19.99
C ALA A 36 6.25 20.61 -19.74
N GLY A 37 7.22 20.77 -20.65
CA GLY A 37 8.50 20.05 -20.56
C GLY A 37 9.33 20.39 -19.32
N CYS A 38 9.38 21.68 -18.93
CA CYS A 38 10.12 22.08 -17.73
C CYS A 38 9.46 21.56 -16.45
N PHE A 39 8.12 21.49 -16.40
CA PHE A 39 7.41 20.93 -15.26
C PHE A 39 7.69 19.44 -15.10
N VAL A 40 7.51 18.66 -16.17
CA VAL A 40 7.77 17.20 -16.18
C VAL A 40 9.23 16.92 -15.80
N TRP A 41 10.19 17.65 -16.39
CA TRP A 41 11.61 17.52 -16.06
C TRP A 41 11.90 17.85 -14.59
N PHE A 42 11.31 18.93 -14.06
CA PHE A 42 11.46 19.32 -12.65
C PHE A 42 10.96 18.22 -11.70
N MET A 43 9.83 17.58 -12.02
CA MET A 43 9.28 16.50 -11.19
C MET A 43 10.09 15.20 -11.32
N ARG A 44 10.56 14.85 -12.52
CA ARG A 44 11.53 13.75 -12.72
C ARG A 44 12.79 13.97 -11.89
N GLY A 45 13.28 15.21 -11.78
CA GLY A 45 14.40 15.56 -10.90
C GLY A 45 14.17 15.22 -9.42
N LYS A 46 12.96 15.43 -8.90
CA LYS A 46 12.61 15.03 -7.52
C LYS A 46 12.59 13.52 -7.35
N GLN A 47 11.97 12.80 -8.29
CA GLN A 47 11.97 11.34 -8.28
C GLN A 47 13.40 10.78 -8.28
N ARG A 48 14.28 11.30 -9.15
CA ARG A 48 15.70 10.92 -9.20
C ARG A 48 16.43 11.19 -7.90
N LYS A 49 16.13 12.31 -7.24
CA LYS A 49 16.72 12.65 -5.93
C LYS A 49 16.42 11.58 -4.88
N SER A 50 15.22 10.97 -4.93
CA SER A 50 14.83 9.86 -4.05
C SER A 50 15.59 8.56 -4.35
N MET A 51 16.26 8.44 -5.51
CA MET A 51 16.97 7.25 -5.95
C MET A 51 18.47 7.53 -6.22
N LEU A 52 19.11 8.41 -5.43
CA LEU A 52 20.52 8.81 -5.63
C LEU A 52 21.57 7.79 -5.15
N ASN A 53 21.14 6.72 -4.48
CA ASN A 53 22.04 5.69 -3.98
C ASN A 53 22.81 5.03 -5.15
N GLU A 54 24.06 4.63 -4.94
CA GLU A 54 24.91 3.96 -5.94
C GLU A 54 24.26 2.70 -6.53
N ARG A 55 23.37 2.04 -5.79
CA ARG A 55 22.59 0.88 -6.26
C ARG A 55 21.80 1.16 -7.54
N TYR A 56 21.32 2.39 -7.72
CA TYR A 56 20.43 2.78 -8.83
C TYR A 56 21.12 3.57 -9.94
N LYS A 57 22.43 3.82 -9.80
CA LYS A 57 23.25 4.49 -10.81
C LYS A 57 23.92 3.47 -11.72
N VAL A 58 24.34 3.93 -12.90
CA VAL A 58 25.17 3.11 -13.80
C VAL A 58 26.49 2.80 -13.10
N LYS A 59 26.84 1.52 -13.05
CA LYS A 59 27.99 1.01 -12.30
C LYS A 59 29.17 0.75 -13.22
N TYR A 60 30.38 1.03 -12.72
CA TYR A 60 31.64 0.82 -13.42
C TYR A 60 32.69 0.22 -12.48
N GLY A 61 33.61 -0.58 -13.02
CA GLY A 61 34.74 -1.16 -12.30
C GLY A 61 34.34 -1.86 -11.00
N ALA A 62 35.07 -1.56 -9.92
CA ALA A 62 34.88 -2.18 -8.59
C ALA A 62 33.46 -2.04 -8.03
N VAL A 63 32.69 -0.99 -8.40
CA VAL A 63 31.30 -0.83 -7.94
C VAL A 63 30.39 -1.86 -8.60
N ALA A 64 30.62 -2.18 -9.87
CA ALA A 64 29.89 -3.22 -10.58
C ALA A 64 30.22 -4.61 -10.04
N GLU A 65 31.48 -4.86 -9.68
CA GLU A 65 31.91 -6.13 -9.06
C GLU A 65 31.29 -6.32 -7.66
N ARG A 66 31.24 -5.26 -6.85
CA ARG A 66 30.72 -5.32 -5.48
C ARG A 66 29.20 -5.45 -5.42
N LEU A 67 28.48 -4.65 -6.19
CA LEU A 67 27.02 -4.54 -6.09
C LEU A 67 26.28 -5.35 -7.16
N GLY A 68 26.94 -5.70 -8.26
CA GLY A 68 26.28 -6.34 -9.40
C GLY A 68 25.14 -5.52 -10.00
N THR A 69 24.36 -6.18 -10.86
CA THR A 69 23.11 -5.62 -11.38
C THR A 69 22.03 -5.73 -10.31
N GLN A 70 21.39 -4.60 -10.02
CA GLN A 70 20.29 -4.55 -9.07
C GLN A 70 18.99 -4.75 -9.84
N LYS A 71 18.04 -5.50 -9.28
CA LYS A 71 16.67 -5.67 -9.79
C LYS A 71 15.69 -4.89 -8.91
N VAL A 72 14.87 -4.08 -9.55
CA VAL A 72 13.89 -3.20 -8.89
C VAL A 72 12.48 -3.58 -9.33
N LEU A 73 11.63 -3.92 -8.37
CA LEU A 73 10.21 -4.21 -8.58
C LEU A 73 9.39 -2.92 -8.47
N LEU A 74 8.55 -2.65 -9.48
CA LEU A 74 7.58 -1.55 -9.48
C LEU A 74 6.17 -2.13 -9.68
N PRO A 75 5.32 -2.12 -8.63
CA PRO A 75 3.92 -2.47 -8.75
C PRO A 75 3.13 -1.40 -9.54
N VAL A 76 2.40 -1.83 -10.57
CA VAL A 76 1.57 -0.97 -11.44
C VAL A 76 0.10 -1.35 -11.29
N SER A 77 -0.70 -0.40 -10.80
CA SER A 77 -2.16 -0.52 -10.68
C SER A 77 -2.92 0.08 -11.87
N PHE A 78 -2.19 0.61 -12.87
CA PHE A 78 -2.73 1.50 -13.92
C PHE A 78 -3.43 2.78 -13.39
N GLY A 79 -3.35 3.06 -12.09
CA GLY A 79 -3.67 4.38 -11.54
C GLY A 79 -2.62 5.42 -11.90
N ALA A 80 -3.02 6.71 -11.86
CA ALA A 80 -2.18 7.84 -12.24
C ALA A 80 -0.79 7.83 -11.60
N SER A 81 -0.72 7.54 -10.29
CA SER A 81 0.55 7.56 -9.55
C SER A 81 1.52 6.44 -9.96
N SER A 82 1.01 5.22 -10.20
CA SER A 82 1.87 4.13 -10.67
C SER A 82 2.32 4.30 -12.12
N LEU A 83 1.45 4.84 -12.99
CA LEU A 83 1.82 5.10 -14.39
C LEU A 83 2.85 6.21 -14.52
N VAL A 84 2.67 7.30 -13.78
CA VAL A 84 3.64 8.40 -13.72
C VAL A 84 4.98 7.91 -13.15
N LEU A 85 4.98 7.10 -12.09
CA LEU A 85 6.23 6.53 -11.58
C LEU A 85 6.92 5.63 -12.62
N LEU A 86 6.16 4.79 -13.33
CA LEU A 86 6.70 3.94 -14.40
C LEU A 86 7.32 4.78 -15.51
N ASP A 87 6.64 5.82 -16.00
CA ASP A 87 7.18 6.75 -16.99
C ASP A 87 8.49 7.40 -16.53
N MET A 88 8.52 7.94 -15.30
CA MET A 88 9.71 8.60 -14.77
C MET A 88 10.90 7.66 -14.63
N VAL A 89 10.66 6.43 -14.15
CA VAL A 89 11.70 5.42 -13.94
C VAL A 89 12.21 4.87 -15.27
N ALA A 90 11.31 4.57 -16.21
CA ALA A 90 11.69 4.12 -17.54
C ALA A 90 12.46 5.20 -18.30
N SER A 91 12.04 6.47 -18.21
CA SER A 91 12.80 7.61 -18.74
C SER A 91 14.18 7.76 -18.11
N LEU A 92 14.33 7.56 -16.80
CA LEU A 92 15.63 7.56 -16.13
C LEU A 92 16.55 6.47 -16.70
N LEU A 93 16.05 5.24 -16.83
CA LEU A 93 16.82 4.12 -17.37
C LEU A 93 17.18 4.35 -18.84
N GLN A 94 16.28 4.95 -19.63
CA GLN A 94 16.52 5.28 -21.04
C GLN A 94 17.63 6.32 -21.18
N GLU A 95 17.60 7.39 -20.38
CA GLU A 95 18.67 8.39 -20.35
C GLU A 95 20.02 7.78 -19.94
N GLN A 96 20.01 6.91 -18.93
CA GLN A 96 21.22 6.19 -18.51
C GLN A 96 21.76 5.32 -19.65
N ASN A 97 20.90 4.53 -20.28
CA ASN A 97 21.28 3.63 -21.35
C ASN A 97 21.90 4.37 -22.55
N LEU A 98 21.23 5.43 -23.01
CA LEU A 98 21.70 6.26 -24.13
C LEU A 98 22.98 7.02 -23.78
N GLY A 99 23.10 7.51 -22.54
CA GLY A 99 24.27 8.27 -22.08
C GLY A 99 25.49 7.42 -21.72
N HIS A 100 25.30 6.12 -21.47
CA HIS A 100 26.33 5.23 -20.92
C HIS A 100 26.57 3.97 -21.77
N ASN A 101 26.52 4.09 -23.09
CA ASN A 101 26.84 3.03 -24.06
C ASN A 101 26.07 1.72 -23.82
N GLY A 102 24.76 1.80 -23.63
CA GLY A 102 23.91 0.62 -23.45
C GLY A 102 23.78 0.15 -22.00
N LYS A 103 24.43 0.80 -21.04
CA LYS A 103 24.37 0.42 -19.62
C LYS A 103 23.28 1.19 -18.89
N GLN A 104 22.50 0.48 -18.10
CA GLN A 104 21.52 1.05 -17.17
C GLN A 104 21.90 0.76 -15.73
N GLY A 105 21.37 1.53 -14.78
CA GLY A 105 21.73 1.40 -13.36
C GLY A 105 21.19 0.14 -12.69
N PHE A 106 20.02 -0.31 -13.13
CA PHE A 106 19.30 -1.47 -12.59
C PHE A 106 18.33 -2.04 -13.63
N ASP A 107 17.91 -3.28 -13.41
CA ASP A 107 16.87 -3.95 -14.19
C ASP A 107 15.51 -3.69 -13.55
N LEU A 108 14.52 -3.39 -14.38
CA LEU A 108 13.17 -3.05 -13.94
C LEU A 108 12.22 -4.23 -14.16
N VAL A 109 11.60 -4.68 -13.07
CA VAL A 109 10.49 -5.64 -13.08
C VAL A 109 9.21 -4.90 -12.76
N VAL A 110 8.24 -4.94 -13.65
CA VAL A 110 6.91 -4.39 -13.45
C VAL A 110 5.95 -5.49 -13.05
N LEU A 111 5.29 -5.31 -11.90
CA LEU A 111 4.27 -6.21 -11.40
C LEU A 111 2.88 -5.59 -11.54
N HIS A 112 1.97 -6.27 -12.21
CA HIS A 112 0.54 -5.97 -12.14
C HIS A 112 -0.19 -7.09 -11.39
N ILE A 113 -0.99 -6.72 -10.39
CA ILE A 113 -1.91 -7.65 -9.71
C ILE A 113 -3.29 -7.39 -10.29
N LEU A 114 -3.95 -8.45 -10.77
CA LEU A 114 -5.27 -8.31 -11.39
C LEU A 114 -6.30 -7.77 -10.39
N GLU A 115 -7.11 -6.81 -10.85
CA GLU A 115 -8.18 -6.20 -10.06
C GLU A 115 -9.52 -6.41 -10.76
N LYS A 116 -10.62 -6.55 -9.99
CA LYS A 116 -11.96 -6.79 -10.54
C LYS A 116 -12.44 -5.69 -11.52
N LYS A 117 -11.99 -4.45 -11.32
CA LYS A 117 -12.29 -3.29 -12.18
C LYS A 117 -11.10 -2.86 -13.03
N GLY A 118 -10.02 -3.65 -13.04
CA GLY A 118 -8.82 -3.41 -13.81
C GLY A 118 -8.89 -4.05 -15.21
N PRO A 119 -7.81 -3.90 -16.00
CA PRO A 119 -7.67 -4.57 -17.28
C PRO A 119 -7.62 -6.09 -17.09
N SER A 120 -8.01 -6.83 -18.12
CA SER A 120 -7.74 -8.27 -18.17
C SER A 120 -6.22 -8.54 -18.17
N ARG A 121 -5.82 -9.79 -17.92
CA ARG A 121 -4.40 -10.18 -18.01
C ARG A 121 -3.80 -9.82 -19.37
N GLU A 122 -4.50 -10.13 -20.45
CA GLU A 122 -4.05 -9.87 -21.82
C GLU A 122 -3.97 -8.36 -22.10
N GLU A 123 -4.96 -7.58 -21.65
CA GLU A 123 -4.97 -6.12 -21.80
C GLU A 123 -3.83 -5.46 -21.01
N ALA A 124 -3.57 -5.95 -19.79
CA ALA A 124 -2.49 -5.47 -18.94
C ALA A 124 -1.12 -5.75 -19.58
N GLU A 125 -0.89 -6.99 -20.03
CA GLU A 125 0.34 -7.40 -20.71
C GLU A 125 0.58 -6.59 -21.99
N GLN A 126 -0.45 -6.41 -22.81
CA GLN A 126 -0.37 -5.59 -24.03
C GLN A 126 -0.06 -4.12 -23.71
N SER A 127 -0.70 -3.55 -22.70
CA SER A 127 -0.50 -2.16 -22.30
C SER A 127 0.92 -1.93 -21.78
N LEU A 128 1.40 -2.79 -20.88
CA LEU A 128 2.76 -2.73 -20.35
C LEU A 128 3.81 -2.96 -21.44
N LYS A 129 3.55 -3.85 -22.41
CA LYS A 129 4.41 -4.04 -23.58
C LYS A 129 4.52 -2.76 -24.42
N ARG A 130 3.40 -2.10 -24.72
CA ARG A 130 3.38 -0.82 -25.47
C ARG A 130 4.15 0.28 -24.72
N ILE A 131 4.01 0.34 -23.40
CA ILE A 131 4.79 1.27 -22.58
C ILE A 131 6.27 0.93 -22.69
N SER A 132 6.67 -0.33 -22.49
CA SER A 132 8.07 -0.76 -22.61
C SER A 132 8.67 -0.45 -23.98
N GLU A 133 7.92 -0.65 -25.07
CA GLU A 133 8.36 -0.32 -26.44
C GLU A 133 8.66 1.17 -26.64
N SER A 134 7.97 2.06 -25.90
CA SER A 134 8.17 3.50 -25.97
C SER A 134 9.50 3.95 -25.31
N PHE A 135 10.09 3.09 -24.47
CA PHE A 135 11.34 3.37 -23.74
C PHE A 135 12.53 2.56 -24.24
N LYS A 136 12.49 2.02 -25.47
CA LYS A 136 13.67 1.37 -26.05
C LYS A 136 14.92 2.27 -25.97
N PRO A 137 16.10 1.71 -25.68
CA PRO A 137 16.43 0.28 -25.57
C PRO A 137 16.26 -0.34 -24.16
N VAL A 138 15.54 0.30 -23.22
CA VAL A 138 15.34 -0.23 -21.86
C VAL A 138 14.59 -1.55 -21.90
N HIS A 139 15.12 -2.57 -21.22
CA HIS A 139 14.41 -3.82 -21.00
C HIS A 139 13.57 -3.73 -19.72
N ILE A 140 12.27 -3.98 -19.85
CA ILE A 140 11.33 -4.03 -18.73
C ILE A 140 10.73 -5.44 -18.70
N GLU A 141 10.98 -6.15 -17.60
CA GLU A 141 10.37 -7.44 -17.33
C GLU A 141 8.94 -7.23 -16.81
N VAL A 142 7.97 -7.97 -17.33
CA VAL A 142 6.55 -7.80 -16.96
C VAL A 142 6.04 -9.08 -16.31
N VAL A 143 5.43 -8.92 -15.13
CA VAL A 143 4.84 -10.01 -14.35
C VAL A 143 3.39 -9.65 -14.03
N VAL A 144 2.45 -10.53 -14.39
CA VAL A 144 1.03 -10.37 -14.07
C VAL A 144 0.57 -11.51 -13.16
N VAL A 145 0.03 -11.15 -11.99
CA VAL A 145 -0.33 -12.08 -10.91
C VAL A 145 -1.83 -12.02 -10.63
N ASP A 146 -2.44 -13.18 -10.45
CA ASP A 146 -3.82 -13.30 -9.99
C ASP A 146 -3.86 -13.18 -8.45
N PRO A 147 -4.78 -12.41 -7.84
CA PRO A 147 -4.91 -12.33 -6.39
C PRO A 147 -4.99 -13.69 -5.69
N ASN A 148 -5.60 -14.70 -6.32
CA ASN A 148 -5.74 -16.04 -5.76
C ASN A 148 -4.40 -16.76 -5.58
N THR A 149 -3.32 -16.30 -6.21
CA THR A 149 -1.95 -16.76 -5.94
C THR A 149 -1.58 -16.63 -4.46
N PHE A 150 -2.22 -15.72 -3.72
CA PHE A 150 -2.05 -15.55 -2.26
C PHE A 150 -2.41 -16.81 -1.45
N LEU A 151 -3.24 -17.69 -2.00
CA LEU A 151 -3.70 -18.91 -1.33
C LEU A 151 -2.88 -20.15 -1.72
N LEU A 152 -2.06 -20.09 -2.78
CA LEU A 152 -1.39 -21.28 -3.33
C LEU A 152 -0.38 -21.92 -2.37
N ASP A 153 0.23 -21.13 -1.49
CA ASP A 153 1.19 -21.59 -0.49
C ASP A 153 0.53 -21.84 0.89
N LYS A 154 -0.81 -21.84 0.96
CA LYS A 154 -1.57 -21.97 2.21
C LYS A 154 -2.26 -23.33 2.25
N THR A 155 -1.98 -24.12 3.27
CA THR A 155 -2.55 -25.47 3.47
C THR A 155 -3.86 -25.43 4.26
N SER A 156 -4.05 -24.42 5.11
CA SER A 156 -5.24 -24.27 5.95
C SER A 156 -5.69 -22.82 6.09
N LEU A 157 -6.97 -22.64 6.35
CA LEU A 157 -7.52 -21.38 6.85
C LEU A 157 -7.73 -21.47 8.35
N GLN A 158 -7.66 -20.31 9.00
CA GLN A 158 -8.08 -20.17 10.37
C GLN A 158 -9.44 -19.49 10.38
N ARG A 159 -10.45 -20.19 10.90
CA ARG A 159 -11.74 -19.59 11.22
C ARG A 159 -11.53 -18.72 12.46
N ILE A 160 -11.67 -17.42 12.31
CA ILE A 160 -11.27 -16.46 13.35
C ILE A 160 -12.51 -15.75 13.89
N GLN A 161 -12.61 -15.72 15.22
CA GLN A 161 -13.63 -14.99 15.96
C GLN A 161 -12.98 -14.11 17.02
N VAL A 162 -13.67 -13.03 17.39
CA VAL A 162 -13.24 -12.11 18.45
C VAL A 162 -14.29 -12.12 19.55
N SER A 163 -13.89 -12.51 20.77
CA SER A 163 -14.79 -12.55 21.93
C SER A 163 -15.14 -11.14 22.43
N ALA A 164 -16.17 -11.04 23.29
CA ALA A 164 -16.52 -9.79 24.00
C ALA A 164 -15.36 -9.25 24.89
N GLU A 165 -14.41 -10.11 25.25
CA GLU A 165 -13.20 -9.79 25.98
C GLU A 165 -12.07 -9.33 25.08
N PHE A 166 -12.30 -9.20 23.78
CA PHE A 166 -11.30 -8.94 22.74
C PHE A 166 -10.23 -10.03 22.65
N GLN A 167 -10.56 -11.25 23.08
CA GLN A 167 -9.73 -12.41 22.82
C GLN A 167 -9.95 -12.83 21.37
N VAL A 168 -8.88 -12.93 20.58
CA VAL A 168 -8.97 -13.52 19.25
C VAL A 168 -8.76 -15.02 19.39
N ILE A 169 -9.71 -15.78 18.88
CA ILE A 169 -9.76 -17.24 18.95
C ILE A 169 -9.82 -17.76 17.53
N HIS A 170 -9.15 -18.88 17.28
CA HIS A 170 -9.18 -19.53 15.99
C HIS A 170 -9.39 -21.03 16.07
N HIS A 171 -9.92 -21.56 14.97
CA HIS A 171 -9.93 -22.99 14.67
C HIS A 171 -9.35 -23.23 13.30
N ILE A 172 -8.58 -24.31 13.19
CA ILE A 172 -8.06 -24.78 11.92
C ILE A 172 -9.23 -25.31 11.09
N GLN A 173 -9.35 -24.82 9.86
CA GLN A 173 -10.26 -25.32 8.85
C GLN A 173 -9.45 -25.62 7.59
N GLU A 174 -9.61 -26.83 7.04
CA GLU A 174 -8.97 -27.16 5.77
C GLU A 174 -9.44 -26.22 4.66
N LEU A 175 -8.48 -25.79 3.83
CA LEU A 175 -8.77 -24.93 2.70
C LEU A 175 -9.55 -25.73 1.65
N ASP A 176 -10.80 -25.32 1.37
CA ASP A 176 -11.53 -25.87 0.23
C ASP A 176 -10.88 -25.38 -1.08
N GLN A 177 -10.71 -26.28 -2.05
CA GLN A 177 -10.15 -26.00 -3.37
C GLN A 177 -10.95 -24.92 -4.14
N SER A 178 -12.22 -24.70 -3.77
CA SER A 178 -13.05 -23.64 -4.36
C SER A 178 -12.82 -22.25 -3.76
N THR A 179 -12.03 -22.14 -2.68
CA THR A 179 -11.80 -20.88 -1.97
C THR A 179 -11.03 -19.89 -2.84
N THR A 180 -11.56 -18.67 -2.94
CA THR A 180 -10.89 -17.55 -3.63
C THR A 180 -10.61 -16.42 -2.65
N VAL A 181 -9.65 -15.56 -2.97
CA VAL A 181 -9.43 -14.32 -2.18
C VAL A 181 -10.72 -13.49 -2.13
N GLN A 182 -11.46 -13.44 -3.24
CA GLN A 182 -12.73 -12.71 -3.28
C GLN A 182 -13.76 -13.27 -2.29
N SER A 183 -13.89 -14.60 -2.17
CA SER A 183 -14.83 -15.20 -1.22
C SER A 183 -14.45 -14.92 0.25
N LEU A 184 -13.14 -14.87 0.57
CA LEU A 184 -12.67 -14.46 1.91
C LEU A 184 -13.02 -12.99 2.21
N LEU A 185 -12.82 -12.11 1.22
CA LEU A 185 -13.11 -10.68 1.32
C LEU A 185 -14.61 -10.38 1.40
N ASP A 186 -15.46 -11.19 0.77
CA ASP A 186 -16.91 -11.03 0.83
C ASP A 186 -17.49 -11.40 2.21
N ALA A 187 -16.79 -12.23 2.98
CA ALA A 187 -17.14 -12.56 4.37
C ALA A 187 -16.84 -11.44 5.38
N CYS A 188 -16.19 -10.36 4.96
CA CYS A 188 -15.86 -9.22 5.84
C CYS A 188 -17.12 -8.44 6.26
N ALA A 189 -17.19 -8.07 7.53
CA ALA A 189 -18.32 -7.34 8.11
C ALA A 189 -18.48 -5.90 7.59
N SER A 190 -17.39 -5.28 7.13
CA SER A 190 -17.41 -3.90 6.64
C SER A 190 -16.54 -3.70 5.40
N ASN A 191 -16.85 -2.67 4.60
CA ASN A 191 -16.02 -2.29 3.46
C ASN A 191 -14.60 -1.89 3.88
N SER A 192 -14.44 -1.28 5.06
CA SER A 192 -13.12 -0.92 5.60
C SER A 192 -12.30 -2.15 5.96
N SER A 193 -12.91 -3.15 6.58
CA SER A 193 -12.23 -4.42 6.90
C SER A 193 -11.84 -5.16 5.62
N ARG A 194 -12.72 -5.17 4.63
CA ARG A 194 -12.44 -5.74 3.30
C ARG A 194 -11.25 -5.07 2.63
N ASP A 195 -11.22 -3.74 2.63
CA ASP A 195 -10.14 -2.93 2.06
C ASP A 195 -8.81 -3.18 2.79
N ASP A 196 -8.83 -3.21 4.13
CA ASP A 196 -7.65 -3.52 4.95
C ASP A 196 -7.05 -4.89 4.64
N LEU A 197 -7.90 -5.92 4.57
CA LEU A 197 -7.46 -7.29 4.27
C LEU A 197 -6.99 -7.45 2.83
N LEU A 198 -7.63 -6.77 1.87
CA LEU A 198 -7.16 -6.73 0.49
C LEU A 198 -5.77 -6.09 0.38
N GLN A 199 -5.48 -5.02 1.13
CA GLN A 199 -4.13 -4.44 1.16
C GLN A 199 -3.09 -5.42 1.73
N LEU A 200 -3.45 -6.27 2.70
CA LEU A 200 -2.55 -7.33 3.17
C LEU A 200 -2.22 -8.34 2.08
N VAL A 201 -3.22 -8.74 1.28
CA VAL A 201 -3.03 -9.61 0.12
C VAL A 201 -2.06 -8.98 -0.88
N TYR A 202 -2.28 -7.71 -1.25
CA TYR A 202 -1.40 -7.02 -2.18
C TYR A 202 0.03 -6.87 -1.66
N HIS A 203 0.21 -6.50 -0.40
CA HIS A 203 1.54 -6.40 0.19
C HIS A 203 2.27 -7.75 0.21
N ASP A 204 1.55 -8.84 0.49
CA ASP A 204 2.12 -10.18 0.45
C ASP A 204 2.52 -10.59 -0.96
N LEU A 205 1.64 -10.43 -1.96
CA LEU A 205 1.92 -10.75 -3.36
C LEU A 205 3.08 -9.93 -3.91
N ILE A 206 3.16 -8.63 -3.59
CA ILE A 206 4.28 -7.76 -3.97
C ILE A 206 5.58 -8.30 -3.36
N ARG A 207 5.57 -8.66 -2.08
CA ARG A 207 6.74 -9.23 -1.40
C ARG A 207 7.14 -10.58 -2.00
N GLN A 208 6.20 -11.51 -2.15
CA GLN A 208 6.45 -12.83 -2.73
C GLN A 208 7.02 -12.71 -4.15
N THR A 209 6.45 -11.85 -4.99
CA THR A 209 6.96 -11.58 -6.34
C THR A 209 8.35 -10.98 -6.31
N SER A 210 8.63 -10.04 -5.39
CA SER A 210 9.97 -9.46 -5.27
C SER A 210 11.02 -10.53 -4.95
N VAL A 211 10.68 -11.50 -4.10
CA VAL A 211 11.55 -12.60 -3.73
C VAL A 211 11.74 -13.57 -4.90
N SER A 212 10.66 -14.01 -5.54
CA SER A 212 10.72 -14.98 -6.64
C SER A 212 11.45 -14.44 -7.87
N GLN A 213 11.37 -13.13 -8.11
CA GLN A 213 12.07 -12.44 -9.20
C GLN A 213 13.50 -12.00 -8.84
N GLY A 214 13.94 -12.25 -7.60
CA GLY A 214 15.26 -11.85 -7.11
C GLY A 214 15.46 -10.33 -7.08
N CYS A 215 14.39 -9.56 -6.80
CA CYS A 215 14.44 -8.11 -6.67
C CYS A 215 14.98 -7.70 -5.30
N GLN A 216 15.92 -6.73 -5.27
CA GLN A 216 16.48 -6.18 -4.03
C GLN A 216 15.82 -4.87 -3.61
N THR A 217 14.98 -4.29 -4.47
CA THR A 217 14.26 -3.05 -4.16
C THR A 217 12.83 -3.12 -4.69
N ILE A 218 11.88 -2.62 -3.91
CA ILE A 218 10.50 -2.38 -4.30
C ILE A 218 10.28 -0.87 -4.28
N ILE A 219 9.79 -0.31 -5.38
CA ILE A 219 9.45 1.12 -5.46
C ILE A 219 7.93 1.28 -5.58
N LEU A 220 7.34 1.99 -4.63
CA LEU A 220 5.89 2.20 -4.56
C LEU A 220 5.53 3.60 -5.04
N GLY A 221 4.49 3.69 -5.87
CA GLY A 221 3.96 4.93 -6.43
C GLY A 221 3.23 5.82 -5.43
N HIS A 222 3.58 5.83 -4.14
CA HIS A 222 2.89 6.68 -3.16
C HIS A 222 3.37 8.14 -3.28
N SER A 223 2.44 9.02 -3.65
CA SER A 223 2.65 10.47 -3.61
C SER A 223 2.64 10.99 -2.17
N MET A 224 3.10 12.23 -1.94
CA MET A 224 3.02 12.89 -0.64
C MET A 224 1.60 12.86 -0.06
N THR A 225 0.60 13.13 -0.90
CA THR A 225 -0.81 13.14 -0.51
C THR A 225 -1.29 11.74 -0.14
N ARG A 226 -0.86 10.71 -0.86
CA ARG A 226 -1.17 9.30 -0.52
C ARG A 226 -0.53 8.92 0.81
N LEU A 227 0.73 9.25 1.04
CA LEU A 227 1.42 8.98 2.31
C LEU A 227 0.74 9.70 3.49
N ALA A 228 0.31 10.94 3.32
CA ALA A 228 -0.45 11.66 4.34
C ALA A 228 -1.78 10.96 4.67
N SER A 229 -2.49 10.47 3.65
CA SER A 229 -3.71 9.67 3.79
C SER A 229 -3.44 8.37 4.55
N GLU A 230 -2.35 7.66 4.24
CA GLU A 230 -1.92 6.45 4.96
C GLU A 230 -1.67 6.73 6.44
N VAL A 231 -0.94 7.81 6.80
CA VAL A 231 -0.69 8.18 8.21
C VAL A 231 -2.00 8.33 8.97
N LEU A 232 -2.96 9.08 8.41
CA LEU A 232 -4.24 9.31 9.06
C LEU A 232 -5.04 8.02 9.19
N SER A 233 -5.05 7.21 8.13
CA SER A 233 -5.72 5.91 8.09
C SER A 233 -5.16 4.95 9.16
N PHE A 234 -3.83 4.83 9.27
CA PHE A 234 -3.19 4.03 10.33
C PHE A 234 -3.53 4.55 11.73
N ALA A 235 -3.53 5.86 11.94
CA ALA A 235 -3.89 6.44 13.23
C ALA A 235 -5.34 6.11 13.61
N VAL A 236 -6.30 6.30 12.68
CA VAL A 236 -7.72 6.00 12.90
C VAL A 236 -7.96 4.52 13.14
N LYS A 237 -7.26 3.63 12.42
CA LYS A 237 -7.34 2.17 12.59
C LYS A 237 -6.60 1.66 13.83
N GLY A 238 -5.96 2.54 14.61
CA GLY A 238 -5.16 2.19 15.79
C GLY A 238 -3.92 1.35 15.46
N ARG A 239 -3.35 1.55 14.27
CA ARG A 239 -2.12 0.92 13.78
C ARG A 239 -0.92 1.88 13.90
N GLY A 240 -0.88 2.63 15.01
CA GLY A 240 0.12 3.68 15.24
C GLY A 240 1.56 3.16 15.30
N SER A 241 1.77 1.92 15.75
CA SER A 241 3.09 1.28 15.78
C SER A 241 3.70 1.15 14.38
N GLU A 242 2.89 1.02 13.33
CA GLU A 242 3.36 0.74 11.98
C GLU A 242 3.71 2.00 11.19
N ILE A 243 3.25 3.18 11.64
CA ILE A 243 3.34 4.42 10.86
C ILE A 243 4.77 4.71 10.43
N HIS A 244 5.73 4.62 11.35
CA HIS A 244 7.13 4.91 11.08
C HIS A 244 7.71 4.07 9.94
N HIS A 245 7.36 2.79 9.87
CA HIS A 245 7.81 1.88 8.84
C HIS A 245 6.98 2.01 7.55
N ALA A 246 5.68 2.28 7.66
CA ALA A 246 4.78 2.29 6.51
C ALA A 246 5.05 3.42 5.50
N ILE A 247 5.56 4.57 5.95
CA ILE A 247 5.71 5.78 5.11
C ILE A 247 7.15 6.15 4.73
N ALA A 248 8.12 5.61 5.46
CA ALA A 248 9.54 5.93 5.29
C ALA A 248 10.22 4.92 4.36
N ASP A 249 11.29 5.36 3.70
CA ASP A 249 12.16 4.45 2.98
C ASP A 249 12.81 3.54 4.01
N ARG A 250 12.79 2.24 3.72
CA ARG A 250 13.20 1.24 4.71
C ARG A 250 13.76 0.02 4.05
N SER A 251 14.19 -0.89 4.88
CA SER A 251 14.53 -2.23 4.47
C SER A 251 13.75 -3.25 5.28
N ILE A 252 13.42 -4.36 4.64
CA ILE A 252 12.86 -5.54 5.30
C ILE A 252 13.81 -6.71 5.10
N SER A 253 14.03 -7.49 6.16
CA SER A 253 14.84 -8.70 6.08
C SER A 253 14.05 -9.85 5.44
N HIS A 254 14.72 -10.62 4.60
CA HIS A 254 14.20 -11.85 4.01
C HIS A 254 15.31 -12.91 3.98
N GLY A 255 15.31 -13.80 4.98
CA GLY A 255 16.41 -14.73 5.20
C GLY A 255 17.71 -13.97 5.47
N VAL A 256 18.74 -14.28 4.68
CA VAL A 256 20.04 -13.57 4.70
C VAL A 256 20.04 -12.28 3.87
N ASN A 257 19.01 -12.05 3.06
CA ASN A 257 18.93 -10.92 2.14
C ASN A 257 18.10 -9.76 2.74
N GLU A 258 18.32 -8.57 2.19
CA GLU A 258 17.60 -7.35 2.55
C GLU A 258 16.88 -6.81 1.31
N ILE A 259 15.58 -6.49 1.45
CA ILE A 259 14.78 -5.88 0.39
C ILE A 259 14.48 -4.45 0.79
N HIS A 260 14.92 -3.49 -0.02
CA HIS A 260 14.64 -2.07 0.21
C HIS A 260 13.25 -1.69 -0.30
N ILE A 261 12.51 -0.88 0.43
CA ILE A 261 11.22 -0.32 -0.01
C ILE A 261 11.37 1.19 -0.06
N LEU A 262 11.14 1.77 -1.24
CA LEU A 262 11.26 3.21 -1.47
C LEU A 262 9.95 3.82 -1.97
N PHE A 263 9.81 5.13 -1.75
CA PHE A 263 8.68 5.93 -2.21
C PHE A 263 9.15 7.10 -3.09
N PRO A 264 9.50 6.86 -4.38
CA PRO A 264 10.13 7.90 -5.20
C PRO A 264 9.27 9.15 -5.46
N LEU A 265 7.95 9.06 -5.25
CA LEU A 265 7.02 10.18 -5.38
C LEU A 265 6.72 10.89 -4.04
N ARG A 266 7.43 10.58 -2.96
CA ARG A 266 7.19 11.14 -1.61
C ARG A 266 7.13 12.67 -1.57
N ASP A 267 7.94 13.34 -2.39
CA ASP A 267 8.03 14.81 -2.43
C ASP A 267 7.10 15.49 -3.47
N ILE A 268 6.22 14.69 -4.09
CA ILE A 268 5.33 15.10 -5.17
C ILE A 268 3.87 14.96 -4.69
N LEU A 269 3.09 16.03 -4.78
CA LEU A 269 1.67 16.03 -4.43
C LEU A 269 0.86 15.28 -5.49
N PHE A 270 -0.28 14.70 -5.11
CA PHE A 270 -1.10 13.97 -6.08
C PHE A 270 -1.65 14.86 -7.21
N ALA A 271 -1.90 16.14 -6.95
CA ALA A 271 -2.24 17.11 -7.99
C ALA A 271 -1.08 17.34 -8.98
N GLU A 272 0.17 17.32 -8.51
CA GLU A 272 1.34 17.39 -9.38
C GLU A 272 1.48 16.11 -10.21
N VAL A 273 1.19 14.93 -9.62
CA VAL A 273 1.11 13.64 -10.33
C VAL A 273 0.08 13.69 -11.46
N LYS A 274 -1.14 14.16 -11.19
CA LYS A 274 -2.18 14.33 -12.22
C LYS A 274 -1.69 15.26 -13.33
N ALA A 275 -1.08 16.38 -12.98
CA ALA A 275 -0.55 17.29 -13.99
C ALA A 275 0.57 16.68 -14.84
N ILE A 276 1.41 15.81 -14.29
CA ILE A 276 2.40 15.08 -15.09
C ILE A 276 1.70 14.11 -16.05
N LEU A 277 0.67 13.39 -15.59
CA LEU A 277 -0.09 12.48 -16.43
C LEU A 277 -0.70 13.22 -17.62
N ASP A 278 -1.36 14.35 -17.37
CA ASP A 278 -2.00 15.17 -18.41
C ASP A 278 -0.99 15.74 -19.42
N LEU A 279 0.19 16.16 -18.93
CA LEU A 279 1.24 16.77 -19.75
C LEU A 279 2.15 15.76 -20.46
N THR A 280 2.03 14.47 -20.15
CA THR A 280 2.83 13.39 -20.76
C THR A 280 2.00 12.73 -21.85
N GLU A 281 2.35 13.03 -23.11
CA GLU A 281 1.60 12.59 -24.28
C GLU A 281 1.42 11.07 -24.31
N GLY A 282 0.17 10.62 -24.44
CA GLY A 282 -0.16 9.22 -24.59
C GLY A 282 -0.06 8.36 -23.33
N LEU A 283 0.23 8.92 -22.15
CA LEU A 283 0.22 8.16 -20.89
C LEU A 283 -1.20 7.94 -20.36
N GLU A 284 -2.09 8.92 -20.53
CA GLU A 284 -3.50 8.87 -20.09
C GLU A 284 -4.29 7.71 -20.72
N LYS A 285 -3.92 7.26 -21.93
CA LYS A 285 -4.59 6.13 -22.61
C LYS A 285 -4.47 4.79 -21.86
N PHE A 286 -3.54 4.70 -20.91
CA PHE A 286 -3.35 3.53 -20.06
C PHE A 286 -4.00 3.69 -18.68
N LEU A 287 -4.57 4.86 -18.38
CA LEU A 287 -5.18 5.15 -17.09
C LEU A 287 -6.44 4.31 -16.91
N VAL A 288 -6.45 3.50 -15.86
CA VAL A 288 -7.68 2.87 -15.37
C VAL A 288 -8.34 3.85 -14.43
N GLN A 289 -9.44 4.45 -14.89
CA GLN A 289 -10.26 5.30 -14.05
C GLN A 289 -11.06 4.42 -13.09
N ASN A 290 -10.67 4.42 -11.82
CA ASN A 290 -11.56 3.96 -10.77
C ASN A 290 -12.71 4.98 -10.66
N THR A 291 -13.78 4.77 -11.43
CA THR A 291 -15.00 5.55 -11.31
C THR A 291 -15.58 5.26 -9.92
N THR A 292 -15.20 6.07 -8.94
CA THR A 292 -15.97 6.17 -7.71
C THR A 292 -17.29 6.82 -8.11
N THR A 293 -18.29 6.01 -8.42
CA THR A 293 -19.68 6.47 -8.29
C THR A 293 -19.79 7.14 -6.93
N ALA A 294 -20.45 8.30 -6.87
CA ALA A 294 -20.59 9.07 -5.64
C ALA A 294 -21.15 8.17 -4.53
N SER A 295 -20.25 7.59 -3.75
CA SER A 295 -20.59 6.68 -2.69
C SER A 295 -21.07 7.53 -1.53
N LEU A 296 -22.26 7.23 -1.02
CA LEU A 296 -22.69 7.81 0.24
C LEU A 296 -21.56 7.63 1.26
N VAL A 297 -21.26 8.67 2.03
CA VAL A 297 -20.14 8.67 3.00
C VAL A 297 -20.15 7.39 3.87
N LYS A 298 -21.33 6.90 4.23
CA LYS A 298 -21.55 5.66 5.01
C LYS A 298 -20.96 4.38 4.37
N ASN A 299 -20.76 4.37 3.06
CA ASN A 299 -20.25 3.22 2.29
C ASN A 299 -18.75 3.36 1.97
N MET A 300 -18.12 4.50 2.31
CA MET A 300 -16.70 4.72 2.07
C MET A 300 -15.84 3.96 3.08
N THR A 301 -14.67 3.50 2.63
CA THR A 301 -13.65 2.94 3.53
C THR A 301 -12.95 4.05 4.31
N VAL A 302 -12.33 3.73 5.44
CA VAL A 302 -11.48 4.68 6.19
C VAL A 302 -10.39 5.28 5.27
N GLN A 303 -9.85 4.46 4.37
CA GLN A 303 -8.84 4.90 3.39
C GLN A 303 -9.42 5.89 2.37
N ALA A 304 -10.61 5.61 1.83
CA ALA A 304 -11.29 6.49 0.89
C ALA A 304 -11.66 7.82 1.55
N LEU A 305 -12.13 7.81 2.80
CA LEU A 305 -12.43 9.02 3.57
C LEU A 305 -11.18 9.86 3.82
N SER A 306 -10.09 9.23 4.26
CA SER A 306 -8.81 9.91 4.49
C SER A 306 -8.26 10.53 3.20
N THR A 307 -8.40 9.83 2.07
CA THR A 307 -7.97 10.34 0.76
C THR A 307 -8.78 11.56 0.34
N LYS A 308 -10.12 11.45 0.42
CA LYS A 308 -11.04 12.56 0.12
C LYS A 308 -10.75 13.79 0.97
N TYR A 309 -10.47 13.62 2.27
CA TYR A 309 -10.12 14.71 3.16
C TYR A 309 -8.90 15.51 2.66
N PHE A 310 -7.82 14.84 2.24
CA PHE A 310 -6.64 15.54 1.72
C PHE A 310 -6.85 16.14 0.34
N GLU A 311 -7.68 15.53 -0.51
CA GLU A 311 -8.08 16.11 -1.79
C GLU A 311 -8.87 17.42 -1.57
N ASP A 312 -9.88 17.39 -0.68
CA ASP A 312 -10.69 18.56 -0.33
C ASP A 312 -9.83 19.66 0.30
N LEU A 313 -8.91 19.33 1.22
CA LEU A 313 -7.96 20.30 1.78
C LEU A 313 -7.06 20.93 0.71
N GLY A 314 -6.57 20.13 -0.23
CA GLY A 314 -5.71 20.59 -1.32
C GLY A 314 -6.43 21.58 -2.23
N LEU A 315 -7.69 21.31 -2.56
CA LEU A 315 -8.54 22.21 -3.36
C LEU A 315 -8.83 23.52 -2.63
N ASN A 316 -8.95 23.47 -1.31
CA ASN A 316 -9.23 24.63 -0.45
C ASN A 316 -7.98 25.41 0.00
N GLY A 317 -6.81 25.11 -0.58
CA GLY A 317 -5.60 25.90 -0.35
C GLY A 317 -4.66 25.44 0.76
N TYR A 318 -4.94 24.28 1.36
CA TYR A 318 -4.17 23.73 2.48
C TYR A 318 -3.29 22.55 2.04
N ALA A 319 -2.70 22.63 0.84
CA ALA A 319 -1.84 21.58 0.29
C ALA A 319 -0.58 21.30 1.15
N SER A 320 -0.13 22.28 1.95
CA SER A 320 0.99 22.12 2.90
C SER A 320 0.67 21.19 4.08
N THR A 321 -0.61 20.94 4.36
CA THR A 321 -1.04 20.04 5.43
C THR A 321 -0.55 18.61 5.18
N ALA A 322 -0.64 18.11 3.94
CA ALA A 322 -0.13 16.80 3.58
C ALA A 322 1.38 16.69 3.88
N SER A 323 2.16 17.72 3.52
CA SER A 323 3.60 17.75 3.82
C SER A 323 3.89 17.75 5.31
N THR A 324 3.10 18.51 6.08
CA THR A 324 3.26 18.61 7.54
C THR A 324 2.99 17.27 8.22
N VAL A 325 1.94 16.57 7.79
CA VAL A 325 1.59 15.23 8.29
C VAL A 325 2.70 14.24 8.01
N VAL A 326 3.17 14.14 6.76
CA VAL A 326 4.24 13.20 6.38
C VAL A 326 5.53 13.50 7.15
N LYS A 327 5.99 14.76 7.18
CA LYS A 327 7.21 15.15 7.91
C LYS A 327 7.12 14.96 9.43
N THR A 328 5.93 15.04 9.99
CA THR A 328 5.70 14.77 11.42
C THR A 328 5.76 13.27 11.66
N ALA A 329 5.13 12.48 10.80
CA ALA A 329 5.13 11.04 10.90
C ALA A 329 6.52 10.42 10.65
N GLU A 330 7.37 11.02 9.81
CA GLU A 330 8.77 10.62 9.61
C GLU A 330 9.65 10.78 10.85
N LYS A 331 9.25 11.65 11.79
CA LYS A 331 9.94 11.80 13.07
C LYS A 331 9.54 10.73 14.09
N LEU A 332 8.49 9.96 13.81
CA LEU A 332 8.10 8.85 14.65
C LEU A 332 9.13 7.74 14.47
N GLY A 333 9.68 7.25 15.58
CA GLY A 333 10.49 6.05 15.59
C GLY A 333 9.66 4.82 15.94
N ALA A 334 10.28 3.64 15.86
CA ALA A 334 9.71 2.43 16.43
C ALA A 334 9.37 2.64 17.91
N PRO A 335 8.29 2.00 18.42
CA PRO A 335 8.01 2.01 19.84
C PRO A 335 9.22 1.55 20.65
N LYS A 336 9.50 2.22 21.77
CA LYS A 336 10.65 1.92 22.64
C LYS A 336 10.45 0.68 23.53
N ARG A 337 9.24 0.12 23.56
CA ARG A 337 8.94 -1.08 24.33
C ARG A 337 9.51 -2.29 23.62
N GLU A 338 9.72 -3.36 24.37
CA GLU A 338 10.10 -4.64 23.78
C GLU A 338 8.94 -5.23 22.97
N ILE A 339 9.30 -5.98 21.92
CA ILE A 339 8.35 -6.72 21.10
C ILE A 339 7.92 -7.93 21.93
N THR A 340 6.62 -8.03 22.21
CA THR A 340 6.02 -9.11 23.00
C THR A 340 5.45 -10.23 22.14
N GLY A 341 5.38 -10.06 20.82
CA GLY A 341 4.85 -11.04 19.88
C GLY A 341 4.71 -10.46 18.47
N GLN A 342 4.26 -11.27 17.52
CA GLN A 342 4.05 -10.84 16.14
C GLN A 342 2.64 -11.20 15.68
N CYS A 343 1.95 -10.26 15.03
CA CYS A 343 0.59 -10.48 14.58
C CYS A 343 0.51 -11.56 13.48
N ARG A 344 -0.28 -12.61 13.72
CA ARG A 344 -0.52 -13.72 12.79
C ARG A 344 -1.30 -13.37 11.52
N ILE A 345 -1.88 -12.16 11.46
CA ILE A 345 -2.69 -11.67 10.33
C ILE A 345 -1.89 -10.72 9.44
N CYS A 346 -1.26 -9.69 10.02
CA CYS A 346 -0.54 -8.66 9.25
C CYS A 346 0.98 -8.63 9.48
N SER A 347 1.51 -9.50 10.34
CA SER A 347 2.93 -9.56 10.74
C SER A 347 3.50 -8.30 11.40
N ALA A 348 2.63 -7.42 11.90
CA ALA A 348 3.04 -6.27 12.70
C ALA A 348 3.59 -6.72 14.05
N ASP A 349 4.63 -6.04 14.53
CA ASP A 349 5.19 -6.27 15.86
C ASP A 349 4.21 -5.80 16.94
N ILE A 350 4.01 -6.63 17.95
CA ILE A 350 3.13 -6.32 19.08
C ILE A 350 4.00 -5.83 20.23
N TYR A 351 3.77 -4.59 20.67
CA TYR A 351 4.55 -3.94 21.74
C TYR A 351 3.78 -3.83 23.07
N THR A 352 2.48 -4.10 23.04
CA THR A 352 1.57 -3.97 24.18
C THR A 352 0.41 -4.92 23.97
N ASN A 353 0.00 -5.61 25.03
CA ASN A 353 -1.09 -6.58 24.98
C ASN A 353 -2.39 -5.92 24.46
N PRO A 354 -2.85 -6.23 23.23
CA PRO A 354 -3.96 -5.52 22.63
C PRO A 354 -5.29 -5.75 23.35
N LYS A 355 -5.50 -6.98 23.85
CA LYS A 355 -6.66 -7.36 24.65
C LYS A 355 -6.75 -6.51 25.92
N GLN A 356 -5.66 -6.42 26.68
CA GLN A 356 -5.64 -5.64 27.92
C GLN A 356 -5.92 -4.15 27.65
N TRP A 357 -5.31 -3.60 26.60
CA TRP A 357 -5.54 -2.20 26.21
C TRP A 357 -7.01 -1.95 25.84
N LEU A 358 -7.58 -2.75 24.93
CA LEU A 358 -8.99 -2.63 24.53
C LEU A 358 -9.93 -2.73 25.73
N ARG A 359 -9.68 -3.66 26.66
CA ARG A 359 -10.44 -3.78 27.92
C ARG A 359 -10.36 -2.53 28.78
N SER A 360 -9.24 -1.82 28.79
CA SER A 360 -9.05 -0.61 29.62
C SER A 360 -9.75 0.63 29.07
N ILE A 361 -10.02 0.67 27.76
CA ILE A 361 -10.64 1.83 27.09
C ILE A 361 -12.10 1.61 26.68
N THR A 362 -12.63 0.39 26.86
CA THR A 362 -14.02 0.06 26.49
C THR A 362 -14.89 -0.07 27.73
N VAL A 363 -16.02 0.64 27.73
CA VAL A 363 -17.07 0.44 28.73
C VAL A 363 -17.79 -0.87 28.40
N LYS A 364 -17.68 -1.86 29.29
CA LYS A 364 -18.23 -3.22 29.10
C LYS A 364 -19.51 -3.48 29.87
N ALA A 365 -19.65 -2.86 31.03
CA ALA A 365 -20.86 -3.01 31.81
C ALA A 365 -21.97 -2.28 31.06
N ALA A 366 -23.04 -3.01 30.75
CA ALA A 366 -24.29 -2.36 30.39
C ALA A 366 -24.67 -1.38 31.51
N ALA A 367 -25.40 -0.32 31.15
CA ALA A 367 -26.03 0.50 32.17
C ALA A 367 -26.89 -0.41 33.08
N PRO A 368 -26.97 -0.14 34.39
CA PRO A 368 -27.87 -0.88 35.26
C PRO A 368 -29.28 -0.92 34.67
N LEU A 369 -29.91 -2.09 34.67
CA LEU A 369 -31.29 -2.26 34.20
C LEU A 369 -32.22 -1.85 35.35
N GLU A 370 -32.82 -0.68 35.24
CA GLU A 370 -33.63 -0.07 36.29
C GLU A 370 -35.10 -0.54 36.21
N THR A 371 -35.62 -0.71 34.99
CA THR A 371 -37.02 -1.07 34.74
C THR A 371 -37.21 -2.53 34.37
N ASP A 372 -38.42 -3.06 34.57
CA ASP A 372 -38.76 -4.44 34.17
C ASP A 372 -38.74 -4.62 32.64
N LEU A 373 -39.11 -3.57 31.89
CA LEU A 373 -39.02 -3.54 30.43
C LEU A 373 -37.56 -3.64 29.95
N GLU A 374 -36.62 -2.96 30.61
CA GLU A 374 -35.20 -3.06 30.29
C GLU A 374 -34.63 -4.46 30.54
N ARG A 375 -35.12 -5.15 31.58
CA ARG A 375 -34.72 -6.54 31.87
C ARG A 375 -35.27 -7.50 30.81
N GLU A 376 -36.53 -7.35 30.45
CA GLU A 376 -37.17 -8.16 29.40
C GLU A 376 -36.46 -7.97 28.04
N LEU A 377 -36.20 -6.73 27.64
CA LEU A 377 -35.45 -6.42 26.41
C LEU A 377 -34.01 -6.93 26.45
N ALA A 378 -33.34 -6.89 27.60
CA ALA A 378 -31.98 -7.41 27.75
C ALA A 378 -31.96 -8.95 27.63
N GLU A 379 -32.95 -9.66 28.17
CA GLU A 379 -33.11 -11.11 28.00
C GLU A 379 -33.41 -11.48 26.55
N GLU A 380 -34.33 -10.76 25.88
CA GLU A 380 -34.59 -10.93 24.45
C GLU A 380 -33.32 -10.70 23.61
N TYR A 381 -32.58 -9.62 23.90
CA TYR A 381 -31.33 -9.30 23.22
C TYR A 381 -30.25 -10.37 23.42
N ALA A 382 -30.10 -10.88 24.65
CA ALA A 382 -29.17 -11.96 24.96
C ALA A 382 -29.53 -13.27 24.25
N ASN A 383 -30.83 -13.59 24.13
CA ASN A 383 -31.32 -14.76 23.41
C ASN A 383 -31.09 -14.68 21.89
N VAL A 384 -31.12 -13.46 21.33
CA VAL A 384 -30.85 -13.23 19.89
C VAL A 384 -29.35 -13.28 19.58
N ILE A 385 -28.51 -12.77 20.47
CA ILE A 385 -27.06 -12.66 20.25
C ILE A 385 -26.29 -13.90 20.71
N GLY A 386 -26.84 -14.66 21.65
CA GLY A 386 -26.19 -15.82 22.25
C GLY A 386 -25.08 -15.43 23.23
N CYS A 387 -24.80 -16.30 24.21
CA CYS A 387 -23.59 -16.20 25.03
C CYS A 387 -22.42 -16.69 24.17
N SER A 388 -21.49 -15.81 23.82
CA SER A 388 -20.32 -16.16 23.01
C SER A 388 -19.22 -16.76 23.89
N ASP A 389 -19.50 -17.91 24.50
CA ASP A 389 -18.43 -18.80 24.98
C ASP A 389 -17.75 -19.40 23.75
N LEU A 390 -16.80 -18.64 23.21
CA LEU A 390 -15.97 -19.08 22.11
C LEU A 390 -14.93 -20.07 22.66
N GLU A 391 -15.09 -21.34 22.31
CA GLU A 391 -14.06 -22.36 22.51
C GLU A 391 -13.01 -22.23 21.39
N GLY A 392 -11.74 -22.58 21.64
CA GLY A 392 -10.70 -22.58 20.60
C GLY A 392 -9.33 -22.08 21.08
N GLU A 393 -8.36 -22.07 20.16
CA GLU A 393 -6.99 -21.67 20.46
C GLU A 393 -6.81 -20.16 20.36
N LYS A 394 -5.89 -19.60 21.16
CA LYS A 394 -5.66 -18.15 21.21
C LYS A 394 -4.74 -17.74 20.06
N LEU A 395 -5.18 -16.79 19.25
CA LEU A 395 -4.35 -16.23 18.17
C LEU A 395 -3.67 -14.92 18.60
N GLU A 396 -2.37 -14.79 18.34
CA GLU A 396 -1.67 -13.52 18.53
C GLU A 396 -2.01 -12.52 17.42
N VAL A 397 -2.75 -11.47 17.78
CA VAL A 397 -3.23 -10.45 16.85
C VAL A 397 -2.99 -9.05 17.41
N CYS A 398 -2.47 -8.14 16.58
CA CYS A 398 -2.26 -6.74 16.97
C CYS A 398 -3.59 -6.00 17.13
N TYR A 399 -3.57 -4.86 17.83
CA TYR A 399 -4.74 -4.01 18.04
C TYR A 399 -5.52 -3.75 16.75
N GLY A 400 -4.82 -3.31 15.70
CA GLY A 400 -5.44 -2.95 14.43
C GLY A 400 -6.19 -4.12 13.80
N CYS A 401 -5.60 -5.32 13.79
CA CYS A 401 -6.27 -6.50 13.27
C CYS A 401 -7.40 -6.99 14.19
N THR A 402 -7.27 -6.89 15.51
CA THR A 402 -8.38 -7.21 16.44
C THR A 402 -9.59 -6.33 16.16
N VAL A 403 -9.39 -5.02 15.92
CA VAL A 403 -10.48 -4.10 15.57
C VAL A 403 -11.00 -4.35 14.15
N THR A 404 -10.13 -4.61 13.17
CA THR A 404 -10.54 -4.96 11.80
C THR A 404 -11.44 -6.20 11.77
N LEU A 405 -11.15 -7.18 12.63
CA LEU A 405 -11.87 -8.45 12.76
C LEU A 405 -13.01 -8.40 13.78
N LEU A 406 -13.19 -7.28 14.49
CA LEU A 406 -14.29 -7.13 15.44
C LEU A 406 -15.61 -7.11 14.66
N GLY A 407 -16.52 -8.01 14.98
CA GLY A 407 -17.76 -8.21 14.23
C GLY A 407 -17.60 -9.04 12.96
N ALA A 408 -16.41 -9.59 12.69
CA ALA A 408 -16.28 -10.70 11.74
C ALA A 408 -17.17 -11.85 12.27
N GLY A 409 -18.24 -12.16 11.52
CA GLY A 409 -19.17 -13.20 11.90
C GLY A 409 -18.50 -14.57 11.87
N ASP A 410 -19.20 -15.59 12.39
CA ASP A 410 -18.62 -16.91 12.61
C ASP A 410 -17.99 -17.52 11.36
N LYS A 411 -18.47 -17.18 10.17
CA LYS A 411 -17.99 -17.73 8.89
C LYS A 411 -16.68 -17.10 8.39
N PHE A 412 -16.12 -16.11 9.08
CA PHE A 412 -14.89 -15.48 8.64
C PHE A 412 -13.69 -16.42 8.80
N ALA A 413 -12.97 -16.63 7.70
CA ALA A 413 -11.79 -17.44 7.64
C ALA A 413 -10.66 -16.67 6.97
N TRP A 414 -9.43 -16.83 7.46
CA TRP A 414 -8.27 -16.16 6.92
C TRP A 414 -7.04 -17.07 7.01
N PRO A 415 -6.16 -17.09 5.99
CA PRO A 415 -4.90 -17.80 6.11
C PRO A 415 -4.02 -17.08 7.13
N THR A 416 -3.65 -17.75 8.22
CA THR A 416 -2.63 -17.22 9.12
C THR A 416 -1.26 -17.65 8.65
N ARG A 417 -0.28 -16.78 8.78
CA ARG A 417 1.12 -17.13 8.47
C ARG A 417 1.70 -17.97 9.59
N ALA A 418 2.35 -19.08 9.24
CA ALA A 418 3.06 -19.92 10.21
C ALA A 418 4.07 -19.10 11.04
N THR A 419 4.23 -19.46 12.32
CA THR A 419 5.31 -18.89 13.15
C THR A 419 6.68 -19.34 12.63
N LYS A 420 7.76 -18.63 13.00
CA LYS A 420 9.12 -19.10 12.67
C LYS A 420 9.38 -20.49 13.23
N ASP A 421 8.83 -20.79 14.41
CA ASP A 421 8.98 -22.08 15.07
C ASP A 421 8.17 -23.16 14.34
N GLU A 422 6.93 -22.89 13.91
CA GLU A 422 6.15 -23.79 13.06
C GLU A 422 6.84 -24.09 11.72
N ILE A 423 7.46 -23.08 11.10
CA ILE A 423 8.25 -23.28 9.86
C ILE A 423 9.47 -24.16 10.16
N LEU A 424 10.18 -23.94 11.26
CA LEU A 424 11.35 -24.74 11.63
C LEU A 424 10.98 -26.19 11.98
N ASP A 425 9.86 -26.40 12.67
CA ASP A 425 9.35 -27.72 13.03
C ASP A 425 8.88 -28.52 11.80
N GLU A 426 8.34 -27.86 10.76
CA GLU A 426 8.06 -28.50 9.46
C GLU A 426 9.33 -28.96 8.71
N PHE A 427 10.49 -28.35 9.00
CA PHE A 427 11.78 -28.74 8.40
C PHE A 427 12.58 -29.74 9.24
N VAL A 428 12.14 -30.08 10.45
CA VAL A 428 12.66 -31.25 11.18
C VAL A 428 11.98 -32.49 10.59
N LEU A 429 12.49 -32.94 9.44
CA LEU A 429 12.24 -34.30 8.98
C LEU A 429 12.68 -35.23 10.12
N THR A 430 11.73 -35.97 10.67
CA THR A 430 12.01 -37.10 11.54
C THR A 430 12.94 -38.04 10.79
N ASP A 431 14.19 -38.15 11.24
CA ASP A 431 15.17 -39.17 10.82
C ASP A 431 14.74 -40.59 11.29
N GLU A 432 13.45 -40.91 11.16
CA GLU A 432 12.89 -42.25 11.42
C GLU A 432 11.87 -42.57 10.32
N GLU A 433 12.37 -43.07 9.19
CA GLU A 433 11.89 -44.28 8.51
C GLU A 433 12.90 -44.80 7.47
#